data_AF-A0AAW1IYE6-F1
#
_entry.id   AF-A0AAW1IYE6-F1
#
_cell.length_a   1.000
_cell.length_b   1.000
_cell.length_c   1.000
_cell.angle_alpha   90.00
_cell.angle_beta   90.00
_cell.angle_gamma   90.00
#
_symmetry.space_group_name_H-M   'P 1'
#
loop_
_entity.id
_entity.type
_entity.pdbx_description
1 polymer ?
#
loop_
_entity_poly.entity_id
_entity_poly.type
_entity_poly.pdbx_seq_one_letter_code
_entity_poly.pdbx_strand_id
1 'polypeptide(L)'
;MSSDEEMPQQEESQNEDIQLAFVIMLEDFKILLDKKMTPAIKSAKDTALKELTNIYNKNTKQNLDTKQVLKKINNMKSKIKKITDMTATGNKKIKLNEWQQKFYDIWKGNENPVIQRVPGTSRDENADRFTDEEDRTPFSNDNESIEKLQKTLLIKQINAAIAQEKAAIAQEKAAEAVRKAAGAVEQFVEDYFARLCEH
;
A
#
# COMPACT_ATOMS: atom_id res chain seq x y z
N MET A 1 1.55 -47.82 -27.69
CA MET A 1 2.42 -46.65 -27.44
C MET A 1 1.51 -45.45 -27.36
N SER A 2 1.10 -45.07 -26.14
CA SER A 2 0.28 -43.87 -25.92
C SER A 2 1.25 -42.85 -25.32
N SER A 3 1.54 -41.82 -26.09
CA SER A 3 2.42 -40.72 -25.68
C SER A 3 1.70 -39.89 -24.63
N ASP A 4 2.11 -40.05 -23.37
CA ASP A 4 1.86 -39.06 -22.33
C ASP A 4 2.62 -37.79 -22.70
N GLU A 5 1.91 -36.80 -23.24
CA GLU A 5 2.42 -35.45 -23.43
C GLU A 5 2.59 -34.79 -22.06
N GLU A 6 3.82 -34.78 -21.56
CA GLU A 6 4.26 -33.93 -20.46
C GLU A 6 4.06 -32.45 -20.85
N MET A 7 3.06 -31.80 -20.27
CA MET A 7 2.82 -30.36 -20.41
C MET A 7 3.82 -29.51 -19.59
N PRO A 8 4.09 -28.25 -20.02
CA PRO A 8 5.30 -27.50 -19.66
C PRO A 8 5.21 -26.78 -18.31
N GLN A 9 6.15 -27.07 -17.41
CA GLN A 9 6.29 -26.45 -16.07
C GLN A 9 6.67 -24.94 -16.10
N GLN A 10 6.93 -24.35 -17.27
CA GLN A 10 7.42 -22.97 -17.39
C GLN A 10 6.30 -21.90 -17.45
N GLU A 11 5.05 -22.27 -17.77
CA GLU A 11 3.95 -21.29 -17.85
C GLU A 11 3.32 -20.97 -16.49
N GLU A 12 3.46 -21.87 -15.50
CA GLU A 12 2.91 -21.65 -14.16
C GLU A 12 3.69 -20.58 -13.39
N SER A 13 5.03 -20.58 -13.46
CA SER A 13 5.86 -19.61 -12.74
C SER A 13 5.64 -18.17 -13.21
N GLN A 14 5.53 -17.95 -14.52
CA GLN A 14 5.26 -16.61 -15.08
C GLN A 14 3.92 -16.05 -14.61
N ASN A 15 2.91 -16.91 -14.42
CA ASN A 15 1.61 -16.50 -13.90
C ASN A 15 1.65 -16.11 -12.41
N GLU A 16 2.57 -16.67 -11.64
CA GLU A 16 2.77 -16.30 -10.23
C GLU A 16 3.43 -14.94 -10.09
N ASP A 17 4.45 -14.65 -10.91
CA ASP A 17 5.14 -13.35 -10.91
C ASP A 17 4.18 -12.21 -11.28
N ILE A 18 3.33 -12.41 -12.30
CA ILE A 18 2.31 -11.42 -12.68
C ILE A 18 1.30 -11.21 -11.55
N GLN A 19 0.93 -12.27 -10.82
CA GLN A 19 0.05 -12.16 -9.66
C GLN A 19 0.74 -11.43 -8.51
N LEU A 20 2.00 -11.73 -8.23
CA LEU A 20 2.78 -11.05 -7.19
C LEU A 20 2.90 -9.55 -7.49
N ALA A 21 3.23 -9.18 -8.74
CA ALA A 21 3.28 -7.79 -9.17
C ALA A 21 1.93 -7.08 -8.98
N PHE A 22 0.82 -7.76 -9.30
CA PHE A 22 -0.53 -7.23 -9.04
C PHE A 22 -0.79 -6.98 -7.55
N VAL A 23 -0.40 -7.92 -6.69
CA VAL A 23 -0.59 -7.81 -5.24
C VAL A 23 0.23 -6.67 -4.66
N ILE A 24 1.47 -6.47 -5.13
CA ILE A 24 2.31 -5.34 -4.73
C ILE A 24 1.64 -4.01 -5.10
N MET A 25 1.12 -3.87 -6.32
CA MET A 25 0.38 -2.67 -6.73
C MET A 25 -0.90 -2.46 -5.89
N LEU A 26 -1.54 -3.54 -5.44
CA LEU A 26 -2.77 -3.47 -4.64
C LEU A 26 -2.51 -2.97 -3.21
N GLU A 27 -1.27 -3.07 -2.72
CA GLU A 27 -0.88 -2.60 -1.38
C GLU A 27 -1.11 -1.09 -1.21
N ASP A 28 -0.94 -0.30 -2.28
CA ASP A 28 -1.19 1.14 -2.27
C ASP A 28 -2.70 1.47 -2.23
N PHE A 29 -3.55 0.53 -2.66
CA PHE A 29 -5.01 0.72 -2.80
C PHE A 29 -5.83 -0.13 -1.82
N LYS A 30 -5.44 -0.14 -0.53
CA LYS A 30 -6.14 -0.90 0.54
C LYS A 30 -7.63 -0.59 0.64
N ILE A 31 -8.05 0.62 0.25
CA ILE A 31 -9.46 1.03 0.23
C ILE A 31 -10.36 0.09 -0.61
N LEU A 32 -9.81 -0.56 -1.65
CA LEU A 32 -10.53 -1.52 -2.48
C LEU A 32 -10.88 -2.82 -1.74
N LEU A 33 -10.18 -3.11 -0.63
CA LEU A 33 -10.39 -4.30 0.18
C LEU A 33 -11.33 -4.08 1.35
N ASP A 34 -11.62 -2.82 1.70
CA ASP A 34 -12.53 -2.46 2.79
C ASP A 34 -13.95 -3.01 2.53
N LYS A 35 -14.61 -3.50 3.59
CA LYS A 35 -16.00 -3.98 3.54
C LYS A 35 -17.02 -2.84 3.58
N LYS A 36 -16.65 -1.65 4.07
CA LYS A 36 -17.58 -0.51 4.23
C LYS A 36 -18.17 -0.04 2.89
N MET A 37 -19.44 0.35 2.90
CA MET A 37 -20.23 0.73 1.71
C MET A 37 -20.89 2.12 1.84
N THR A 38 -20.31 3.01 2.64
CA THR A 38 -20.79 4.40 2.70
C THR A 38 -20.59 5.10 1.34
N PRO A 39 -21.47 6.02 0.91
CA PRO A 39 -21.38 6.68 -0.39
C PRO A 39 -20.01 7.30 -0.70
N ALA A 40 -19.38 7.96 0.30
CA ALA A 40 -18.05 8.55 0.16
C ALA A 40 -16.95 7.51 -0.11
N ILE A 41 -17.00 6.37 0.60
CA ILE A 41 -16.06 5.26 0.37
C ILE A 41 -16.33 4.59 -0.98
N LYS A 42 -17.60 4.49 -1.39
CA LYS A 42 -17.95 3.92 -2.70
C LYS A 42 -17.35 4.76 -3.84
N SER A 43 -17.51 6.07 -3.81
CA SER A 43 -16.89 6.95 -4.82
C SER A 43 -15.36 6.87 -4.78
N ALA A 44 -14.75 6.81 -3.59
CA ALA A 44 -13.31 6.67 -3.46
C ALA A 44 -12.79 5.34 -4.00
N LYS A 45 -13.53 4.23 -3.80
CA LYS A 45 -13.24 2.92 -4.38
C LYS A 45 -13.32 2.94 -5.90
N ASP A 46 -14.33 3.59 -6.47
CA ASP A 46 -14.48 3.68 -7.92
C ASP A 46 -13.33 4.47 -8.56
N THR A 47 -12.87 5.55 -7.91
CA THR A 47 -11.68 6.31 -8.34
C THR A 47 -10.41 5.47 -8.23
N ALA A 48 -10.17 4.85 -7.08
CA ALA A 48 -9.02 3.98 -6.85
C ALA A 48 -8.97 2.79 -7.83
N LEU A 49 -10.13 2.22 -8.17
CA LEU A 49 -10.22 1.10 -9.11
C LEU A 49 -9.79 1.55 -10.51
N LYS A 50 -10.23 2.74 -10.96
CA LYS A 50 -9.81 3.29 -12.26
C LYS A 50 -8.32 3.56 -12.32
N GLU A 51 -7.75 4.12 -11.26
CA GLU A 51 -6.30 4.38 -11.16
C GLU A 51 -5.51 3.08 -11.18
N LEU A 52 -5.90 2.08 -10.39
CA LEU A 52 -5.28 0.76 -10.38
C LEU A 52 -5.35 0.09 -11.76
N THR A 53 -6.51 0.15 -12.44
CA THR A 53 -6.66 -0.39 -13.79
C THR A 53 -5.71 0.31 -14.77
N ASN A 54 -5.58 1.63 -14.69
CA ASN A 54 -4.67 2.38 -15.55
C ASN A 54 -3.20 2.00 -15.32
N ILE A 55 -2.77 1.89 -14.06
CA ILE A 55 -1.40 1.50 -13.70
C ILE A 55 -1.12 0.07 -14.16
N TYR A 56 -2.04 -0.85 -13.89
CA TYR A 56 -1.90 -2.25 -14.27
C TYR A 56 -1.80 -2.42 -15.79
N ASN A 57 -2.67 -1.76 -16.55
CA ASN A 57 -2.67 -1.83 -18.01
C ASN A 57 -1.38 -1.26 -18.61
N LYS A 58 -0.83 -0.18 -18.03
CA LYS A 58 0.49 0.37 -18.41
C LYS A 58 1.62 -0.62 -18.17
N ASN A 59 1.62 -1.29 -17.02
CA ASN A 59 2.72 -2.19 -16.62
C ASN A 59 2.68 -3.55 -17.34
N THR A 60 1.48 -4.10 -17.58
CA THR A 60 1.31 -5.44 -18.18
C THR A 60 1.03 -5.42 -19.67
N LYS A 61 0.86 -4.23 -20.27
CA LYS A 61 0.41 -4.04 -21.66
C LYS A 61 -0.91 -4.75 -21.99
N GLN A 62 -1.70 -5.08 -20.96
CA GLN A 62 -3.04 -5.66 -21.09
C GLN A 62 -4.08 -4.54 -21.11
N ASN A 63 -5.18 -4.74 -21.83
CA ASN A 63 -6.32 -3.82 -21.83
C ASN A 63 -7.47 -4.41 -21.01
N LEU A 64 -7.30 -4.44 -19.69
CA LEU A 64 -8.37 -4.90 -18.81
C LEU A 64 -9.36 -3.78 -18.51
N ASP A 65 -10.65 -4.13 -18.50
CA ASP A 65 -11.71 -3.28 -17.98
C ASP A 65 -11.70 -3.30 -16.43
N THR A 66 -12.21 -2.22 -15.84
CA THR A 66 -12.45 -2.06 -14.40
C THR A 66 -13.21 -3.25 -13.80
N LYS A 67 -14.23 -3.78 -14.48
CA LYS A 67 -14.98 -4.97 -14.04
C LYS A 67 -14.11 -6.22 -14.00
N GLN A 68 -13.19 -6.36 -14.95
CA GLN A 68 -12.28 -7.51 -15.00
C GLN A 68 -11.23 -7.43 -13.89
N VAL A 69 -10.71 -6.24 -13.61
CA VAL A 69 -9.80 -6.02 -12.47
C VAL A 69 -10.50 -6.33 -11.14
N LEU A 70 -11.73 -5.84 -10.96
CA LEU A 70 -12.53 -6.16 -9.78
C LEU A 70 -12.81 -7.66 -9.65
N LYS A 71 -13.14 -8.32 -10.77
CA LYS A 71 -13.32 -9.77 -10.82
C LYS A 71 -12.03 -10.51 -10.44
N LYS A 72 -10.87 -10.04 -10.91
CA LYS A 72 -9.55 -10.60 -10.54
C LYS A 72 -9.33 -10.53 -9.02
N ILE A 73 -9.59 -9.36 -8.41
CA ILE A 73 -9.51 -9.17 -6.94
C ILE A 73 -10.44 -10.16 -6.22
N ASN A 74 -11.71 -10.26 -6.64
CA ASN A 74 -12.67 -11.15 -6.00
C ASN A 74 -12.32 -12.64 -6.18
N ASN A 75 -11.74 -13.02 -7.32
CA ASN A 75 -11.23 -14.36 -7.56
C ASN A 75 -10.06 -14.68 -6.62
N MET A 76 -9.11 -13.76 -6.43
CA MET A 76 -8.01 -13.94 -5.47
C MET A 76 -8.52 -14.09 -4.04
N LYS A 77 -9.45 -13.24 -3.60
CA LYS A 77 -10.14 -13.37 -2.30
C LYS A 77 -10.74 -14.76 -2.12
N SER A 78 -11.48 -15.23 -3.13
CA SER A 78 -12.15 -16.53 -3.09
C SER A 78 -11.17 -17.70 -3.04
N LYS A 79 -10.06 -17.63 -3.81
CA LYS A 79 -9.01 -18.67 -3.80
C LYS A 79 -8.39 -18.78 -2.40
N ILE A 80 -7.99 -17.65 -1.83
CA ILE A 80 -7.36 -17.62 -0.51
C ILE A 80 -8.33 -18.09 0.56
N LYS A 81 -9.58 -17.60 0.53
CA LYS A 81 -10.63 -18.04 1.46
C LYS A 81 -10.84 -19.55 1.44
N LYS A 82 -10.90 -20.18 0.25
CA LYS A 82 -11.03 -21.64 0.14
C LYS A 82 -9.88 -22.36 0.83
N ILE A 83 -8.64 -21.92 0.60
CA ILE A 83 -7.45 -22.53 1.20
C ILE A 83 -7.47 -22.37 2.72
N THR A 84 -7.80 -21.18 3.22
CA THR A 84 -7.82 -20.90 4.67
C THR A 84 -8.98 -21.61 5.37
N ASP A 85 -10.16 -21.64 4.77
CA ASP A 85 -11.35 -22.28 5.36
C ASP A 85 -11.19 -23.81 5.39
N MET A 86 -10.64 -24.41 4.31
CA MET A 86 -10.39 -25.87 4.26
C MET A 86 -9.36 -26.34 5.28
N THR A 87 -8.44 -25.47 5.70
CA THR A 87 -7.37 -25.79 6.64
C THR A 87 -7.70 -25.39 8.08
N ALA A 88 -8.75 -24.58 8.30
CA ALA A 88 -9.17 -24.13 9.62
C ALA A 88 -9.65 -25.26 10.55
N THR A 89 -10.09 -26.40 10.01
CA THR A 89 -10.65 -27.54 10.78
C THR A 89 -9.70 -28.72 10.93
N GLY A 90 -8.44 -28.63 10.48
CA GLY A 90 -7.45 -29.67 10.67
C GLY A 90 -6.12 -29.07 11.10
N ASN A 91 -5.39 -29.72 12.01
CA ASN A 91 -4.06 -29.33 12.50
C ASN A 91 -2.94 -29.31 11.41
N LYS A 92 -3.29 -29.16 10.13
CA LYS A 92 -2.36 -29.07 9.01
C LYS A 92 -1.97 -27.61 8.79
N LYS A 93 -0.66 -27.35 8.73
CA LYS A 93 -0.12 -26.03 8.41
C LYS A 93 -0.61 -25.59 7.03
N ILE A 94 -1.12 -24.35 6.95
CA ILE A 94 -1.54 -23.73 5.70
C ILE A 94 -0.27 -23.45 4.87
N LYS A 95 -0.20 -24.00 3.66
CA LYS A 95 0.84 -23.65 2.68
C LYS A 95 0.20 -22.68 1.69
N LEU A 96 0.60 -21.41 1.75
CA LEU A 96 0.20 -20.36 0.81
C LEU A 96 1.40 -20.06 -0.09
N ASN A 97 1.14 -19.79 -1.38
CA ASN A 97 2.18 -19.30 -2.29
C ASN A 97 2.52 -17.84 -1.93
N GLU A 98 3.66 -17.34 -2.41
CA GLU A 98 4.18 -16.03 -2.01
C GLU A 98 3.18 -14.88 -2.25
N TRP A 99 2.56 -14.83 -3.43
CA TRP A 99 1.54 -13.82 -3.74
C TRP A 99 0.29 -13.96 -2.87
N GLN A 100 -0.08 -15.20 -2.50
CA GLN A 100 -1.24 -15.47 -1.65
C GLN A 100 -0.99 -15.01 -0.22
N GLN A 101 0.22 -15.24 0.28
CA GLN A 101 0.64 -14.79 1.60
C GLN A 101 0.60 -13.25 1.67
N LYS A 102 1.25 -12.56 0.73
CA LYS A 102 1.19 -11.09 0.67
C LYS A 102 -0.23 -10.55 0.55
N PHE A 103 -1.06 -11.15 -0.31
CA PHE A 103 -2.45 -10.70 -0.47
C PHE A 103 -3.26 -10.94 0.81
N TYR A 104 -3.05 -12.08 1.47
CA TYR A 104 -3.71 -12.40 2.73
C TYR A 104 -3.35 -11.36 3.81
N ASP A 105 -2.08 -11.00 3.93
CA ASP A 105 -1.61 -10.01 4.90
C ASP A 105 -2.26 -8.63 4.67
N ILE A 106 -2.34 -8.20 3.40
CA ILE A 106 -2.99 -6.91 3.03
C ILE A 106 -4.51 -6.98 3.26
N TRP A 107 -5.15 -8.13 3.00
CA TRP A 107 -6.61 -8.28 3.10
C TRP A 107 -7.12 -8.50 4.52
N LYS A 108 -6.37 -9.21 5.36
CA LYS A 108 -6.75 -9.56 6.74
C LYS A 108 -6.15 -8.64 7.81
N GLY A 109 -5.36 -7.64 7.42
CA GLY A 109 -4.75 -6.67 8.33
C GLY A 109 -5.68 -6.25 9.48
N ASN A 110 -5.29 -6.63 10.70
CA ASN A 110 -5.90 -6.39 12.02
C ASN A 110 -7.15 -7.18 12.45
N GLU A 111 -7.70 -8.13 11.70
CA GLU A 111 -8.80 -8.96 12.19
C GLU A 111 -8.41 -10.44 12.31
N ASN A 112 -7.91 -10.81 13.50
CA ASN A 112 -7.68 -12.21 13.87
C ASN A 112 -9.03 -12.95 13.98
N PRO A 113 -9.32 -13.94 13.11
CA PRO A 113 -10.58 -14.68 13.14
C PRO A 113 -10.76 -15.52 14.42
N VAL A 114 -9.70 -15.77 15.18
CA VAL A 114 -9.75 -16.54 16.44
C VAL A 114 -10.38 -15.71 17.57
N ILE A 115 -10.24 -14.39 17.56
CA ILE A 115 -10.79 -13.51 18.62
C ILE A 115 -12.33 -13.48 18.56
N GLN A 116 -12.95 -13.85 17.44
CA GLN A 116 -14.41 -13.90 17.30
C GLN A 116 -15.04 -15.26 17.66
N ARG A 117 -14.24 -16.27 17.98
CA ARG A 117 -14.75 -17.59 18.44
C ARG A 117 -14.58 -17.72 19.95
N VAL A 118 -15.25 -16.86 20.70
CA VAL A 118 -15.58 -17.20 22.09
C VAL A 118 -16.76 -18.17 22.03
N PRO A 119 -16.63 -19.41 22.52
CA PRO A 119 -17.77 -20.33 22.59
C PRO A 119 -18.81 -19.73 23.55
N GLY A 120 -20.00 -19.39 23.05
CA GLY A 120 -21.15 -19.10 23.92
C GLY A 120 -21.98 -17.84 23.66
N THR A 121 -21.70 -17.02 22.65
CA THR A 121 -22.59 -15.87 22.35
C THR A 121 -23.17 -15.97 20.95
N SER A 122 -24.30 -16.69 20.83
CA SER A 122 -25.30 -16.37 19.81
C SER A 122 -25.76 -14.94 20.10
N ARG A 123 -25.31 -13.98 19.28
CA ARG A 123 -25.85 -12.63 19.32
C ARG A 123 -27.20 -12.68 18.61
N ASP A 124 -28.24 -13.02 19.36
CA ASP A 124 -29.61 -12.80 18.93
C ASP A 124 -29.81 -11.29 18.78
N GLU A 125 -30.14 -10.92 17.55
CA GLU A 125 -30.58 -9.59 17.20
C GLU A 125 -32.00 -9.46 17.74
N ASN A 126 -32.17 -8.60 18.76
CA ASN A 126 -33.40 -8.22 19.47
C ASN A 126 -33.59 -8.83 20.88
N ALA A 127 -32.98 -8.20 21.88
CA ALA A 127 -33.52 -8.18 23.25
C ALA A 127 -33.10 -6.88 23.97
N ASP A 128 -34.08 -5.99 23.99
CA ASP A 128 -34.46 -4.95 24.93
C ASP A 128 -33.52 -4.34 26.01
N ARG A 129 -33.92 -3.10 26.29
CA ARG A 129 -33.60 -2.22 27.42
C ARG A 129 -33.43 -2.94 28.76
N PHE A 130 -32.32 -2.67 29.46
CA PHE A 130 -32.34 -2.33 30.88
C PHE A 130 -31.00 -1.69 31.28
N THR A 131 -31.05 -0.50 31.86
CA THR A 131 -29.95 0.12 32.61
C THR A 131 -29.76 -0.64 33.92
N ASP A 132 -28.52 -0.86 34.35
CA ASP A 132 -28.05 -0.46 35.68
C ASP A 132 -26.51 -0.57 35.75
N GLU A 133 -25.94 0.56 36.16
CA GLU A 133 -24.64 0.84 36.80
C GLU A 133 -24.37 -0.21 37.93
N GLU A 134 -23.19 -0.78 38.22
CA GLU A 134 -21.85 -0.23 38.48
C GLU A 134 -20.77 -1.37 38.46
N ASP A 135 -19.50 -0.95 38.50
CA ASP A 135 -18.32 -1.71 38.92
C ASP A 135 -17.72 -2.79 38.01
N ARG A 136 -16.99 -2.35 36.97
CA ARG A 136 -15.64 -2.88 36.65
C ARG A 136 -14.70 -1.78 36.18
N THR A 137 -13.57 -1.69 36.88
CA THR A 137 -12.43 -0.77 36.73
C THR A 137 -11.94 -0.52 35.29
N PRO A 138 -11.39 0.68 34.98
CA PRO A 138 -10.85 1.00 33.68
C PRO A 138 -9.46 0.39 33.52
N PHE A 139 -9.35 -0.73 32.79
CA PHE A 139 -8.05 -1.14 32.27
C PHE A 139 -7.69 -0.20 31.11
N SER A 140 -6.91 0.82 31.46
CA SER A 140 -6.26 1.75 30.54
C SER A 140 -5.53 0.97 29.44
N ASN A 141 -5.94 1.21 28.20
CA ASN A 141 -5.39 0.57 27.02
C ASN A 141 -4.11 1.30 26.60
N ASP A 142 -3.04 1.15 27.40
CA ASP A 142 -1.78 1.91 27.26
C ASP A 142 -1.06 1.67 25.91
N ASN A 143 -1.43 0.61 25.19
CA ASN A 143 -0.79 0.24 23.92
C ASN A 143 -1.16 1.19 22.75
N GLU A 144 -2.38 1.74 22.76
CA GLU A 144 -2.84 2.65 21.69
C GLU A 144 -2.16 4.02 21.79
N SER A 145 -1.81 4.43 23.01
CA SER A 145 -1.07 5.66 23.29
C SER A 145 0.39 5.56 22.82
N ILE A 146 1.05 4.42 23.03
CA ILE A 146 2.43 4.21 22.60
C ILE A 146 2.54 4.21 21.06
N GLU A 147 1.63 3.53 20.37
CA GLU A 147 1.64 3.48 18.89
C GLU A 147 1.37 4.86 18.27
N LYS A 148 0.45 5.65 18.85
CA LYS A 148 0.19 7.04 18.42
C LYS A 148 1.40 7.94 18.64
N LEU A 149 2.10 7.79 19.77
CA LEU A 149 3.32 8.55 20.06
C LEU A 149 4.45 8.20 19.10
N GLN A 150 4.65 6.92 18.80
CA GLN A 150 5.65 6.45 17.83
C GLN A 150 5.38 6.97 16.42
N LYS A 151 4.12 6.91 15.95
CA LYS A 151 3.74 7.48 14.64
C LYS A 151 3.97 8.99 14.58
N THR A 152 3.62 9.70 15.66
CA THR A 152 3.84 11.16 15.74
C THR A 152 5.33 11.51 15.72
N LEU A 153 6.17 10.72 16.40
CA LEU A 153 7.62 10.90 16.40
C LEU A 153 8.21 10.67 15.01
N LEU A 154 7.78 9.61 14.31
CA LEU A 154 8.24 9.30 12.96
C LEU A 154 7.88 10.42 11.97
N ILE A 155 6.65 10.94 12.03
CA ILE A 155 6.22 12.07 11.19
C ILE A 155 7.08 13.32 11.44
N LYS A 156 7.42 13.62 12.70
CA LYS A 156 8.29 14.75 13.04
C LYS A 156 9.69 14.58 12.46
N GLN A 157 10.25 13.37 12.51
CA GLN A 157 11.57 13.06 11.94
C GLN A 157 11.58 13.22 10.41
N ILE A 158 10.55 12.71 9.73
CA ILE A 158 10.42 12.85 8.27
C ILE A 158 10.33 14.32 7.86
N ASN A 159 9.50 15.11 8.54
CA ASN A 159 9.35 16.52 8.24
C ASN A 159 10.64 17.31 8.49
N ALA A 160 11.39 16.96 9.54
CA ALA A 160 12.69 17.57 9.80
C ALA A 160 13.72 17.24 8.71
N ALA A 161 13.76 15.99 8.23
CA ALA A 161 14.63 15.58 7.13
C ALA A 161 14.29 16.31 5.82
N ILE A 162 13.00 16.41 5.48
CA ILE A 162 12.53 17.16 4.30
C ILE A 162 12.91 18.65 4.41
N ALA A 163 12.83 19.24 5.60
CA ALA A 163 13.22 20.64 5.81
C ALA A 163 14.74 20.83 5.62
N GLN A 164 15.57 19.91 6.11
CA GLN A 164 17.02 19.93 5.92
C GLN A 164 17.40 19.79 4.44
N GLU A 165 16.78 18.86 3.72
CA GLU A 165 17.00 18.66 2.29
C GLU A 165 16.63 19.91 1.47
N LYS A 166 15.48 20.52 1.77
CA LYS A 166 15.08 21.80 1.14
C LYS A 166 16.07 22.93 1.41
N ALA A 167 16.61 23.01 2.62
CA ALA A 167 17.61 24.01 2.96
C ALA A 167 18.93 23.78 2.20
N ALA A 168 19.36 22.52 2.05
CA ALA A 168 20.56 22.16 1.28
C ALA A 168 20.42 22.53 -0.21
N ILE A 169 19.28 22.21 -0.83
CA ILE A 169 18.99 22.58 -2.22
C ILE A 169 18.97 24.12 -2.40
N ALA A 170 18.43 24.85 -1.42
CA ALA A 170 18.43 26.31 -1.45
C ALA A 170 19.85 26.88 -1.36
N GLN A 171 20.72 26.30 -0.53
CA GLN A 171 22.13 26.70 -0.42
C GLN A 171 22.91 26.39 -1.71
N GLU A 172 22.66 25.24 -2.33
CA GLU A 172 23.29 24.86 -3.61
C GLU A 172 22.90 25.82 -4.72
N LYS A 173 21.60 26.16 -4.85
CA LYS A 173 21.13 27.15 -5.83
C LYS A 173 21.71 28.54 -5.58
N ALA A 174 21.86 28.95 -4.31
CA ALA A 174 22.50 30.22 -3.98
C ALA A 174 23.99 30.21 -4.37
N ALA A 175 24.71 29.12 -4.12
CA ALA A 175 26.10 28.97 -4.51
C ALA A 175 26.29 28.98 -6.03
N GLU A 176 25.39 28.33 -6.78
CA GLU A 176 25.38 28.35 -8.25
C GLU A 176 25.13 29.77 -8.79
N ALA A 177 24.19 30.51 -8.20
CA ALA A 177 23.94 31.91 -8.58
C ALA A 177 25.17 32.80 -8.34
N VAL A 178 25.89 32.61 -7.23
CA VAL A 178 27.14 33.33 -6.95
C VAL A 178 28.23 32.97 -7.96
N ARG A 179 28.41 31.69 -8.31
CA ARG A 179 29.38 31.27 -9.34
C ARG A 179 29.05 31.89 -10.70
N LYS A 180 27.77 31.90 -11.08
CA LYS A 180 27.31 32.52 -12.33
C LYS A 180 27.55 34.03 -12.35
N ALA A 181 27.31 34.71 -11.23
CA ALA A 181 27.60 36.14 -11.10
C ALA A 181 29.11 36.44 -11.18
N ALA A 182 29.94 35.62 -10.53
CA ALA A 182 31.39 35.76 -10.60
C ALA A 182 31.92 35.61 -12.04
N GLY A 183 31.48 34.58 -12.76
CA GLY A 183 31.85 34.39 -14.17
C GLY A 183 31.42 35.54 -15.08
N ALA A 184 30.24 36.13 -14.82
CA ALA A 184 29.78 37.31 -15.58
C ALA A 184 30.65 38.55 -15.31
N VAL A 185 31.18 38.71 -14.09
CA VAL A 185 32.10 39.80 -13.75
C VAL A 185 33.46 39.59 -14.42
N GLU A 186 34.01 38.38 -14.40
CA GLU A 186 35.26 38.07 -15.10
C GLU A 186 35.14 38.37 -16.61
N GLN A 187 34.06 37.93 -17.23
CA GLN A 187 33.81 38.18 -18.66
C GLN A 187 33.65 39.68 -18.97
N PHE A 188 33.01 40.44 -18.08
CA PHE A 188 32.91 41.90 -18.22
C PHE A 188 34.29 42.59 -18.12
N VAL A 189 35.15 42.13 -17.22
CA VAL A 189 36.51 42.65 -17.06
C VAL A 189 37.36 42.35 -18.30
N GLU A 190 37.28 41.12 -18.83
CA GLU A 190 37.96 40.75 -20.08
C GLU A 190 37.50 41.60 -21.27
N ASP A 191 36.19 41.77 -21.46
CA ASP A 191 35.63 42.63 -22.51
C ASP A 191 36.06 44.10 -22.37
N TYR A 192 36.15 44.61 -21.14
CA TYR A 192 36.59 45.98 -20.87
C TYR A 192 38.07 46.18 -21.23
N PHE A 193 38.95 45.24 -20.85
CA PHE A 193 40.36 45.28 -21.22
C PHE A 193 40.58 45.13 -22.72
N ALA A 194 39.80 44.26 -23.40
CA ALA A 194 39.87 44.10 -24.85
C ALA A 194 39.60 45.43 -25.58
N ARG A 195 38.56 46.17 -25.16
CA ARG A 195 38.23 47.48 -25.75
C ARG A 195 39.27 48.57 -25.50
N LEU A 196 40.00 48.51 -24.38
CA LEU A 196 41.05 49.48 -24.08
C LEU A 196 42.32 49.27 -24.91
N CYS A 197 42.59 48.04 -25.35
CA CYS A 197 43.76 47.71 -26.18
C CYS A 197 43.56 47.98 -27.69
N GLU A 198 42.33 48.27 -28.13
CA GLU A 198 42.01 48.61 -29.53
C GLU A 198 42.18 50.10 -29.87
N HIS A 199 42.48 50.95 -28.88
CA HIS A 199 42.73 52.40 -29.04
C HIS A 199 44.19 52.76 -28.81
#